data_AF-E3GGN3-F1
#
_entry.id   AF-E3GGN3-F1
#
_cell.length_a   1.000
_cell.length_b   1.000
_cell.length_c   1.000
_cell.angle_alpha   90.00
_cell.angle_beta   90.00
_cell.angle_gamma   90.00
#
_symmetry.space_group_name_H-M   'P 1'
#
loop_
_entity.id
_entity.type
_entity.pdbx_description
1 polymer ?
#
loop_
_entity_poly.entity_id
_entity_poly.type
_entity_poly.pdbx_seq_one_letter_code
_entity_poly.pdbx_strand_id
1 'polypeptide(L)'
;MNYLTELLAFFRWMEQQRLSPLLQAFWHYLMYFNNRAAIKGADGFWYWPVEFRVPNKLFQDALGLKNRQPLWTQRQTLIRKQRVTYTPDAGNRAGQYRLIPFDKGLAPASIAAGERQEPTLVWTQTATESGHGAQPYINNINPKQASLFYHNQEEPPNTHSIHGFNLLPPLTESEKAAIQALYPGDSVAAFNAMWAAREAKQKGETT
;
A
#
# COMPACT_ATOMS: atom_id res chain seq x y z
N MET A 1 -4.22 -8.74 4.96
CA MET A 1 -2.99 -7.92 4.91
C MET A 1 -3.13 -6.91 3.78
N ASN A 2 -2.88 -5.61 4.01
CA ASN A 2 -3.01 -4.56 2.97
C ASN A 2 -1.59 -4.10 2.54
N TYR A 3 -1.30 -4.14 1.23
CA TYR A 3 0.02 -3.79 0.68
C TYR A 3 0.50 -2.41 1.13
N LEU A 4 -0.36 -1.40 0.96
CA LEU A 4 -0.02 -0.01 1.22
C LEU A 4 0.16 0.23 2.72
N THR A 5 -0.72 -0.35 3.55
CA THR A 5 -0.61 -0.24 5.01
C THR A 5 0.69 -0.84 5.52
N GLU A 6 1.07 -2.03 5.05
CA GLU A 6 2.32 -2.69 5.44
C GLU A 6 3.55 -1.92 4.93
N LEU A 7 3.50 -1.36 3.72
CA LEU A 7 4.56 -0.52 3.19
C LEU A 7 4.75 0.76 4.03
N LEU A 8 3.67 1.46 4.38
CA LEU A 8 3.73 2.63 5.25
C LEU A 8 4.25 2.27 6.65
N ALA A 9 3.82 1.14 7.20
CA ALA A 9 4.30 0.66 8.49
C ALA A 9 5.80 0.32 8.46
N PHE A 10 6.28 -0.24 7.34
CA PHE A 10 7.71 -0.48 7.13
C PHE A 10 8.51 0.81 7.14
N PHE A 11 8.06 1.88 6.46
CA PHE A 11 8.74 3.18 6.49
C PHE A 11 8.85 3.75 7.91
N ARG A 12 7.77 3.71 8.71
CA ARG A 12 7.83 4.12 10.14
C ARG A 12 8.79 3.28 10.96
N TRP A 13 8.82 1.99 10.70
CA TRP A 13 9.76 1.11 11.37
C TRP A 13 11.21 1.43 10.99
N MET A 14 11.47 1.85 9.74
CA MET A 14 12.79 2.33 9.30
C MET A 14 13.22 3.63 9.97
N GLU A 15 12.30 4.55 10.30
CA GLU A 15 12.63 5.77 11.03
C GLU A 15 13.27 5.46 12.40
N GLN A 16 12.85 4.36 13.02
CA GLN A 16 13.33 3.92 14.34
C GLN A 16 14.51 2.95 14.25
N GLN A 17 14.87 2.47 13.06
CA GLN A 17 15.83 1.40 12.86
C GLN A 17 16.78 1.71 11.71
N ARG A 18 18.08 1.76 11.98
CA ARG A 18 19.07 1.83 10.90
C ARG A 18 19.11 0.51 10.12
N LEU A 19 18.52 0.50 8.92
CA LEU A 19 18.56 -0.61 7.98
C LEU A 19 19.50 -0.30 6.81
N SER A 20 20.29 -1.28 6.37
CA SER A 20 21.10 -1.11 5.17
C SER A 20 20.21 -1.03 3.92
N PRO A 21 20.62 -0.32 2.86
CA PRO A 21 19.84 -0.24 1.62
C PRO A 21 19.51 -1.62 1.03
N LEU A 22 20.44 -2.58 1.12
CA LEU A 22 20.22 -3.95 0.66
C LEU A 22 19.16 -4.68 1.49
N LEU A 23 19.10 -4.47 2.81
CA LEU A 23 18.07 -5.04 3.68
C LEU A 23 16.69 -4.46 3.34
N GLN A 24 16.64 -3.14 3.08
CA GLN A 24 15.41 -2.46 2.67
C GLN A 24 14.90 -3.02 1.35
N ALA A 25 15.75 -3.08 0.32
CA ALA A 25 15.40 -3.63 -0.98
C ALA A 25 14.94 -5.09 -0.86
N PHE A 26 15.63 -5.90 -0.06
CA PHE A 26 15.26 -7.30 0.16
C PHE A 26 13.86 -7.45 0.77
N TRP A 27 13.51 -6.62 1.77
CA TRP A 27 12.17 -6.63 2.36
C TRP A 27 11.08 -6.23 1.35
N HIS A 28 11.32 -5.20 0.53
CA HIS A 28 10.38 -4.79 -0.52
C HIS A 28 10.17 -5.90 -1.57
N TYR A 29 11.21 -6.61 -1.96
CA TYR A 29 11.07 -7.76 -2.87
C TYR A 29 10.29 -8.92 -2.23
N LEU A 30 10.46 -9.17 -0.92
CA LEU A 30 9.64 -10.15 -0.21
C LEU A 30 8.16 -9.77 -0.24
N MET A 31 7.83 -8.51 0.01
CA MET A 31 6.45 -8.00 -0.08
C MET A 31 5.90 -8.13 -1.50
N TYR A 32 6.68 -7.77 -2.52
CA TYR A 32 6.29 -7.92 -3.91
C TYR A 32 5.98 -9.38 -4.27
N PHE A 33 6.84 -10.34 -3.89
CA PHE A 33 6.60 -11.75 -4.18
C PHE A 33 5.42 -12.33 -3.39
N ASN A 34 5.21 -11.89 -2.14
CA ASN A 34 4.03 -12.29 -1.37
C ASN A 34 2.74 -11.77 -2.01
N ASN A 35 2.72 -10.52 -2.45
CA ASN A 35 1.60 -9.95 -3.20
C ASN A 35 1.34 -10.70 -4.52
N ARG A 36 2.39 -11.08 -5.25
CA ARG A 36 2.27 -11.91 -6.46
C ARG A 36 1.78 -13.32 -6.20
N ALA A 37 1.96 -13.83 -4.99
CA ALA A 37 1.46 -15.12 -4.55
C ALA A 37 0.01 -15.04 -4.02
N ALA A 38 -0.65 -13.89 -4.13
CA ALA A 38 -2.04 -13.74 -3.72
C ALA A 38 -2.93 -14.78 -4.42
N ILE A 39 -3.89 -15.32 -3.68
CA ILE A 39 -4.82 -16.34 -4.13
C ILE A 39 -6.24 -15.78 -4.11
N LYS A 40 -7.08 -16.22 -5.04
CA LYS A 40 -8.48 -15.82 -5.08
C LYS A 40 -9.32 -16.80 -4.25
N GLY A 41 -10.04 -16.29 -3.26
CA GLY A 41 -10.99 -17.05 -2.46
C GLY A 41 -12.26 -17.40 -3.24
N ALA A 42 -13.07 -18.32 -2.69
CA ALA A 42 -14.36 -18.69 -3.26
C ALA A 42 -15.38 -17.54 -3.28
N ASP A 43 -15.22 -16.57 -2.39
CA ASP A 43 -15.95 -15.30 -2.34
C ASP A 43 -15.51 -14.29 -3.41
N GLY A 44 -14.51 -14.63 -4.23
CA GLY A 44 -14.00 -13.81 -5.31
C GLY A 44 -12.98 -12.74 -4.88
N PHE A 45 -12.66 -12.64 -3.59
CA PHE A 45 -11.66 -11.70 -3.09
C PHE A 45 -10.24 -12.26 -3.20
N TRP A 46 -9.26 -11.37 -3.29
CA TRP A 46 -7.83 -11.74 -3.31
C TRP A 46 -7.25 -11.69 -1.90
N TYR A 47 -6.61 -12.79 -1.52
CA TYR A 47 -6.02 -12.98 -0.22
C TYR A 47 -4.53 -13.22 -0.33
N TRP A 48 -3.81 -12.66 0.64
CA TRP A 48 -2.37 -12.83 0.73
C TRP A 48 -2.07 -14.10 1.50
N PRO A 49 -1.29 -15.04 0.94
CA PRO A 49 -0.95 -16.25 1.65
C PRO A 49 -0.01 -15.93 2.81
N VAL A 50 -0.18 -16.66 3.91
CA VAL A 50 0.72 -16.61 5.06
C VAL A 50 2.11 -17.09 4.65
N GLU A 51 2.16 -18.11 3.79
CA GLU A 51 3.38 -18.75 3.34
C GLU A 51 3.51 -18.67 1.82
N PHE A 52 4.71 -18.34 1.34
CA PHE A 52 5.02 -18.27 -0.09
C PHE A 52 6.44 -18.76 -0.35
N ARG A 53 6.69 -19.24 -1.57
CA ARG A 53 7.99 -19.79 -1.97
C ARG A 53 8.64 -18.91 -3.02
N VAL A 54 9.93 -18.65 -2.86
CA VAL A 54 10.72 -17.86 -3.81
C VAL A 54 12.10 -18.49 -4.01
N PRO A 55 12.51 -18.82 -5.24
CA PRO A 55 13.86 -19.27 -5.53
C PRO A 55 14.90 -18.20 -5.17
N ASN A 56 16.05 -18.61 -4.61
CA ASN A 56 17.16 -17.69 -4.29
C ASN A 56 17.61 -16.88 -5.52
N LYS A 57 17.60 -17.50 -6.71
CA LYS A 57 18.01 -16.87 -7.96
C LYS A 57 17.21 -15.60 -8.27
N LEU A 58 15.90 -15.59 -7.99
CA LEU A 58 15.08 -14.38 -8.22
C LEU A 58 15.52 -13.22 -7.34
N PHE A 59 15.87 -13.47 -6.08
CA PHE A 59 16.42 -12.42 -5.22
C PHE A 59 17.83 -12.00 -5.65
N GLN A 60 18.66 -12.94 -6.08
CA GLN A 60 20.01 -12.63 -6.54
C GLN A 60 19.99 -11.73 -7.77
N ASP A 61 19.19 -12.09 -8.77
CA ASP A 61 19.04 -11.32 -10.00
C ASP A 61 18.46 -9.93 -9.70
N ALA A 62 17.40 -9.85 -8.88
CA ALA A 62 16.72 -8.60 -8.56
C ALA A 62 17.53 -7.64 -7.66
N LEU A 63 18.44 -8.18 -6.84
CA LEU A 63 19.31 -7.41 -5.94
C LEU A 63 20.74 -7.25 -6.48
N GLY A 64 21.03 -7.75 -7.69
CA GLY A 64 22.37 -7.70 -8.28
C GLY A 64 23.44 -8.48 -7.50
N LEU A 65 23.07 -9.57 -6.83
CA LEU A 65 23.97 -10.35 -5.98
C LEU A 65 24.61 -11.50 -6.74
N LYS A 66 25.95 -11.54 -6.75
CA LYS A 66 26.73 -12.59 -7.43
C LYS A 66 26.71 -13.94 -6.71
N ASN A 67 26.48 -13.96 -5.40
CA ASN A 67 26.46 -15.18 -4.59
C ASN A 67 25.39 -15.12 -3.49
N ARG A 68 25.20 -16.23 -2.77
CA ARG A 68 24.07 -16.40 -1.84
C ARG A 68 24.33 -15.84 -0.43
N GLN A 69 25.60 -15.55 -0.09
CA GLN A 69 25.96 -15.10 1.26
C GLN A 69 25.30 -13.75 1.65
N PRO A 70 25.35 -12.67 0.84
CA PRO A 70 24.71 -11.40 1.19
C PRO A 70 23.20 -11.55 1.38
N LEU A 71 22.55 -12.38 0.55
CA LEU A 71 21.13 -12.70 0.68
C LEU A 71 20.84 -13.41 2.00
N TRP A 72 21.66 -14.40 2.37
CA TRP A 72 21.57 -15.08 3.66
C TRP A 72 21.72 -14.11 4.83
N THR A 73 22.67 -13.18 4.77
CA THR A 73 22.87 -12.15 5.79
C THR A 73 21.64 -11.26 5.97
N GLN A 74 21.02 -10.81 4.87
CA GLN A 74 19.79 -10.00 4.96
C GLN A 74 18.63 -10.80 5.55
N ARG A 75 18.49 -12.06 5.11
CA ARG A 75 17.49 -12.98 5.64
C ARG A 75 17.63 -13.17 7.15
N GLN A 76 18.83 -13.48 7.63
CA GLN A 76 19.11 -13.61 9.07
C GLN A 76 18.85 -12.32 9.83
N THR A 77 19.05 -11.17 9.20
CA THR A 77 18.79 -9.86 9.83
C THR A 77 17.28 -9.61 9.99
N LEU A 78 16.45 -9.93 8.99
CA LEU A 78 15.00 -9.83 9.11
C LEU A 78 14.40 -10.85 10.09
N ILE A 79 14.98 -12.06 10.17
CA ILE A 79 14.59 -13.08 11.16
C ILE A 79 14.86 -12.57 12.58
N ARG A 80 16.08 -12.09 12.86
CA ARG A 80 16.43 -11.51 14.17
C ARG A 80 15.56 -10.33 14.55
N LYS A 81 15.13 -9.53 13.56
CA LYS A 81 14.20 -8.40 13.73
C LYS A 81 12.72 -8.82 13.78
N GLN A 82 12.40 -10.11 13.77
CA GLN A 82 11.05 -10.67 13.81
C GLN A 82 10.14 -10.08 12.72
N ARG A 83 10.66 -9.95 11.49
CA ARG A 83 9.87 -9.50 10.32
C ARG A 83 9.59 -10.60 9.32
N VAL A 84 10.39 -11.66 9.34
CA VAL A 84 10.29 -12.79 8.42
C VAL A 84 10.61 -14.07 9.19
N THR A 85 9.89 -15.13 8.87
CA THR A 85 10.31 -16.50 9.14
C THR A 85 10.67 -17.19 7.82
N TYR A 86 11.65 -18.10 7.87
CA TYR A 86 12.16 -18.78 6.69
C TYR A 86 12.48 -20.23 7.00
N THR A 87 11.99 -21.12 6.14
CA THR A 87 12.31 -22.54 6.18
C THR A 87 13.00 -22.91 4.86
N PRO A 88 14.24 -23.41 4.89
CA PRO A 88 14.87 -23.94 3.69
C PRO A 88 14.08 -25.16 3.23
N ASP A 89 13.89 -25.29 1.91
CA ASP A 89 13.31 -26.51 1.35
C ASP A 89 14.40 -27.59 1.20
N ALA A 90 14.00 -28.85 1.12
CA ALA A 90 14.91 -29.95 0.87
C ALA A 90 15.44 -29.88 -0.58
N GLY A 91 16.77 -29.89 -0.74
CA GLY A 91 17.44 -29.87 -2.05
C GLY A 91 17.46 -28.49 -2.73
N ASN A 92 17.54 -28.48 -4.07
CA ASN A 92 17.67 -27.25 -4.88
C ASN A 92 16.33 -26.51 -5.10
N ARG A 93 15.35 -26.70 -4.20
CA ARG A 93 13.99 -26.16 -4.31
C ARG A 93 13.87 -24.78 -3.66
N ALA A 94 12.78 -24.08 -3.98
CA ALA A 94 12.53 -22.73 -3.49
C ALA A 94 12.20 -22.74 -1.98
N GLY A 95 12.97 -22.00 -1.20
CA GLY A 95 12.72 -21.85 0.23
C GLY A 95 11.38 -21.17 0.52
N GLN A 96 10.80 -21.51 1.67
CA GLN A 96 9.52 -21.01 2.12
C GLN A 96 9.70 -19.80 3.04
N TYR A 97 8.90 -18.77 2.81
CA TYR A 97 8.90 -17.52 3.55
C TYR A 97 7.52 -17.28 4.15
N ARG A 98 7.51 -16.71 5.35
CA ARG A 98 6.33 -16.10 5.94
C ARG A 98 6.70 -14.72 6.46
N LEU A 99 6.03 -13.69 5.91
CA LEU A 99 6.13 -12.32 6.39
C LEU A 99 5.36 -12.19 7.70
N ILE A 100 5.96 -11.52 8.66
CA ILE A 100 5.29 -11.15 9.91
C ILE A 100 4.70 -9.76 9.68
N PRO A 101 3.37 -9.61 9.64
CA PRO A 101 2.75 -8.32 9.39
C PRO A 101 3.09 -7.31 10.48
N PHE A 102 3.15 -6.03 10.12
CA PHE A 102 3.19 -4.95 11.11
C PHE A 102 1.85 -4.76 11.82
N ASP A 103 0.74 -5.03 11.12
CA ASP A 103 -0.60 -4.99 11.70
C ASP A 103 -0.84 -6.21 12.61
N LYS A 104 -0.97 -5.94 13.91
CA LYS A 104 -1.24 -6.96 14.94
C LYS A 104 -2.68 -7.48 14.94
N GLY A 105 -3.60 -6.81 14.24
CA GLY A 105 -4.99 -7.26 14.08
C GLY A 105 -5.16 -8.38 13.06
N LEU A 106 -4.09 -8.74 12.34
CA LEU A 106 -4.12 -9.83 11.35
C LEU A 106 -3.87 -11.19 11.99
N ALA A 107 -4.72 -12.15 11.67
CA ALA A 107 -4.52 -13.56 12.00
C ALA A 107 -4.52 -14.45 10.75
N PRO A 108 -3.83 -15.61 10.81
CA PRO A 108 -3.99 -16.66 9.82
C PRO A 108 -5.42 -17.22 9.85
N ALA A 109 -6.07 -17.29 8.70
CA ALA A 109 -7.30 -18.04 8.49
C ALA A 109 -7.15 -18.99 7.31
N SER A 110 -7.75 -20.18 7.42
CA SER A 110 -7.81 -21.14 6.32
C SER A 110 -8.95 -20.79 5.37
N ILE A 111 -8.64 -20.62 4.09
CA ILE A 111 -9.66 -20.44 3.05
C ILE A 111 -9.58 -21.57 2.02
N ALA A 112 -10.75 -21.96 1.50
CA ALA A 112 -10.85 -22.80 0.32
C ALA A 112 -10.55 -21.94 -0.91
N ALA A 113 -9.42 -22.19 -1.56
CA ALA A 113 -8.98 -21.45 -2.73
C ALA A 113 -9.32 -22.24 -4.00
N GLY A 114 -10.55 -22.07 -4.54
CA GLY A 114 -10.96 -22.64 -5.83
C GLY A 114 -10.55 -24.11 -6.04
N GLU A 115 -10.09 -24.45 -7.25
CA GLU A 115 -9.69 -25.81 -7.70
C GLU A 115 -8.62 -26.54 -6.84
N ARG A 116 -8.00 -25.88 -5.84
CA ARG A 116 -7.08 -26.56 -4.92
C ARG A 116 -7.86 -27.26 -3.81
N GLN A 117 -7.66 -28.58 -3.70
CA GLN A 117 -8.27 -29.42 -2.66
C GLN A 117 -7.77 -29.11 -1.23
N GLU A 118 -6.62 -28.45 -1.08
CA GLU A 118 -6.05 -28.15 0.24
C GLU A 118 -6.32 -26.69 0.68
N PRO A 119 -6.83 -26.50 1.91
CA PRO A 119 -7.06 -25.16 2.46
C PRO A 119 -5.74 -24.41 2.57
N THR A 120 -5.69 -23.19 2.02
CA THR A 120 -4.49 -22.34 2.10
C THR A 120 -4.65 -21.33 3.22
N LEU A 121 -3.61 -21.17 4.05
CA LEU A 121 -3.58 -20.16 5.10
C LEU A 121 -3.33 -18.78 4.50
N VAL A 122 -4.21 -17.83 4.84
CA VAL A 122 -4.15 -16.44 4.38
C VAL A 122 -4.26 -15.47 5.55
N TRP A 123 -3.80 -14.24 5.36
CA TRP A 123 -3.93 -13.18 6.36
C TRP A 123 -5.29 -12.48 6.28
N THR A 124 -6.14 -12.69 7.28
CA THR A 124 -7.42 -11.98 7.46
C THR A 124 -7.39 -11.12 8.71
N GLN A 125 -8.27 -10.12 8.80
CA GLN A 125 -8.47 -9.41 10.05
C GLN A 125 -9.15 -10.37 11.04
N THR A 126 -8.66 -10.40 12.28
CA THR A 126 -9.45 -10.91 13.39
C THR A 126 -10.67 -10.00 13.50
N ALA A 127 -11.87 -10.58 13.59
CA ALA A 127 -13.08 -9.79 13.75
C ALA A 127 -12.89 -8.88 14.97
N THR A 128 -12.75 -7.58 14.74
CA THR A 128 -12.89 -6.58 15.79
C THR A 128 -14.27 -6.80 16.40
N GLU A 129 -14.32 -6.93 17.73
CA GLU A 129 -15.58 -6.84 18.48
C GLU A 129 -16.44 -5.73 17.87
N SER A 130 -17.70 -6.06 17.60
CA SER A 130 -18.71 -5.17 17.04
C SER A 130 -18.66 -3.79 17.70
N GLY A 131 -18.12 -2.79 17.01
CA GLY A 131 -18.01 -1.45 17.59
C GLY A 131 -17.47 -0.35 16.69
N HIS A 132 -16.69 -0.66 15.65
CA HIS A 132 -16.22 0.37 14.72
C HIS A 132 -16.67 0.03 13.30
N GLY A 133 -17.72 0.74 12.85
CA GLY A 133 -18.19 0.68 11.47
C GLY A 133 -17.03 0.87 10.51
N ALA A 134 -17.08 0.13 9.40
CA ALA A 134 -16.06 0.10 8.35
C ALA A 134 -15.56 1.51 8.04
N GLN A 135 -14.42 1.89 8.61
CA GLN A 135 -13.74 3.12 8.23
C GLN A 135 -13.16 2.85 6.84
N PRO A 136 -13.42 3.70 5.83
CA PRO A 136 -12.72 3.58 4.56
C PRO A 136 -11.23 3.63 4.86
N TYR A 137 -10.46 2.66 4.37
CA TYR A 137 -9.00 2.58 4.56
C TYR A 137 -8.26 3.65 3.74
N ILE A 138 -8.66 4.91 3.89
CA ILE A 138 -7.92 6.11 3.49
C ILE A 138 -7.46 6.79 4.78
N ASN A 139 -6.34 6.27 5.30
CA ASN A 139 -5.30 7.07 5.94
C ASN A 139 -5.74 8.14 6.97
N ASN A 140 -6.19 7.75 8.16
CA ASN A 140 -6.25 8.66 9.33
C ASN A 140 -4.86 8.97 9.93
N ILE A 141 -3.78 8.81 9.15
CA ILE A 141 -2.42 9.03 9.63
C ILE A 141 -1.61 9.84 8.62
N ASN A 142 -2.02 11.10 8.46
CA ASN A 142 -1.12 12.17 8.02
C ASN A 142 -0.71 13.03 9.23
N PRO A 143 0.23 12.61 10.09
CA PRO A 143 0.91 13.54 10.96
C PRO A 143 1.95 14.23 10.06
N LYS A 144 1.59 15.40 9.52
CA LYS A 144 2.55 16.25 8.81
C LYS A 144 3.75 16.52 9.71
N GLN A 145 4.89 15.94 9.36
CA GLN A 145 6.22 16.53 9.52
C GLN A 145 7.18 15.90 8.49
N ALA A 146 6.86 16.07 7.22
CA ALA A 146 7.85 15.98 6.15
C ALA A 146 8.26 17.40 5.77
N SER A 147 9.34 17.92 6.35
CA SER A 147 10.07 19.06 5.78
C SER A 147 11.54 18.92 6.19
N LEU A 148 12.48 19.04 5.25
CA LEU A 148 13.24 20.28 5.09
C LEU A 148 13.71 20.55 3.63
N PHE A 149 13.28 19.76 2.63
CA PHE A 149 13.61 19.99 1.21
C PHE A 149 12.41 20.07 0.26
N TYR A 150 11.18 20.13 0.81
CA TYR A 150 10.01 20.53 0.04
C TYR A 150 10.01 22.05 -0.10
N HIS A 151 10.53 22.55 -1.22
CA HIS A 151 10.32 23.93 -1.62
C HIS A 151 8.94 23.99 -2.29
N ASN A 152 7.90 24.36 -1.55
CA ASN A 152 6.75 24.98 -2.18
C ASN A 152 7.26 26.34 -2.67
N GLN A 153 7.81 26.41 -3.89
CA GLN A 153 7.85 27.70 -4.55
C GLN A 153 6.39 28.08 -4.79
N GLU A 154 5.98 29.15 -4.12
CA GLU A 154 4.82 29.94 -4.50
C GLU A 154 4.90 30.18 -6.02
N GLU A 155 3.95 29.62 -6.76
CA GLU A 155 3.91 29.76 -8.22
C GLU A 155 3.81 31.25 -8.63
N PRO A 156 4.36 31.61 -9.79
CA PRO A 156 3.66 32.43 -10.75
C PRO A 156 2.99 31.58 -11.84
N PRO A 157 1.91 32.13 -12.42
CA PRO A 157 0.81 31.37 -12.98
C PRO A 157 1.12 30.86 -14.40
N ASN A 158 0.53 29.73 -14.76
CA ASN A 158 0.38 29.22 -16.14
C ASN A 158 1.27 28.07 -16.63
N THR A 159 1.70 27.13 -15.78
CA THR A 159 2.23 25.88 -16.34
C THR A 159 1.86 24.64 -15.54
N HIS A 160 0.77 24.01 -15.99
CA HIS A 160 0.56 22.56 -16.01
C HIS A 160 0.94 21.81 -14.72
N SER A 161 0.00 21.82 -13.77
CA SER A 161 0.02 21.01 -12.55
C SER A 161 0.38 19.53 -12.83
N ILE A 162 1.56 19.11 -12.36
CA ILE A 162 2.01 17.71 -12.35
C ILE A 162 1.55 17.03 -11.04
N HIS A 163 0.26 17.14 -10.71
CA HIS A 163 -0.35 16.44 -9.57
C HIS A 163 -1.58 15.66 -10.03
N GLY A 164 -1.33 14.65 -10.87
CA GLY A 164 -2.34 13.72 -11.38
C GLY A 164 -2.78 12.65 -10.36
N PHE A 165 -3.22 13.06 -9.17
CA PHE A 165 -3.92 12.16 -8.24
C PHE A 165 -5.28 12.77 -7.89
N ASN A 166 -6.35 12.26 -8.53
CA ASN A 166 -7.76 12.55 -8.25
C ASN A 166 -8.16 14.04 -8.15
N LEU A 167 -7.55 14.94 -8.93
CA LEU A 167 -8.06 16.30 -9.05
C LEU A 167 -9.12 16.34 -10.14
N LEU A 168 -10.37 16.62 -9.74
CA LEU A 168 -11.45 16.91 -10.68
C LEU A 168 -11.05 18.10 -11.57
N PRO A 169 -11.48 18.13 -12.86
CA PRO A 169 -11.10 19.18 -13.78
C PRO A 169 -11.43 20.57 -13.21
N PRO A 170 -10.55 21.57 -13.39
CA PRO A 170 -10.76 22.88 -12.81
C PRO A 170 -11.97 23.58 -13.43
N LEU A 171 -12.68 24.34 -12.59
CA LEU A 171 -13.67 25.30 -13.06
C LEU A 171 -12.97 26.57 -13.57
N THR A 172 -13.51 27.18 -14.61
CA THR A 172 -13.10 28.50 -15.08
C THR A 172 -13.49 29.58 -14.06
N GLU A 173 -12.85 30.76 -14.13
CA GLU A 173 -13.19 31.86 -13.22
C GLU A 173 -14.64 32.34 -13.36
N SER A 174 -15.22 32.25 -14.57
CA SER A 174 -16.64 32.54 -14.80
C SER A 174 -17.56 31.50 -14.16
N GLU A 175 -17.23 30.21 -14.26
CA GLU A 175 -17.98 29.11 -13.61
C GLU A 175 -17.97 29.27 -12.09
N LYS A 176 -16.81 29.60 -11.50
CA LYS A 176 -16.70 29.85 -10.05
C LYS A 176 -17.52 31.07 -9.62
N ALA A 177 -17.44 32.17 -10.36
CA ALA A 177 -18.20 33.39 -10.06
C ALA A 177 -19.72 33.17 -10.15
N ALA A 178 -20.18 32.40 -11.14
CA ALA A 178 -21.58 32.03 -11.28
C ALA A 178 -22.09 31.21 -10.09
N ILE A 179 -21.31 30.22 -9.64
CA ILE A 179 -21.66 29.40 -8.46
C ILE A 179 -21.63 30.27 -7.18
N GLN A 180 -20.64 31.14 -7.04
CA GLN A 180 -20.54 32.02 -5.88
C GLN A 180 -21.71 33.02 -5.81
N ALA A 181 -22.21 33.48 -6.95
CA ALA A 181 -23.38 34.36 -7.04
C ALA A 181 -24.69 33.66 -6.67
N LEU A 182 -24.78 32.33 -6.83
CA LEU A 182 -25.95 31.55 -6.42
C LEU A 182 -26.03 31.33 -4.90
N TYR A 183 -24.89 31.41 -4.20
CA TYR A 183 -24.79 31.20 -2.75
C TYR A 183 -24.13 32.41 -2.04
N PRO A 184 -24.74 33.61 -2.11
CA PRO A 184 -24.18 34.78 -1.44
C PRO A 184 -24.27 34.60 0.09
N GLY A 185 -23.12 34.48 0.75
CA GLY A 185 -23.02 34.36 2.21
C GLY A 185 -23.02 32.92 2.75
N ASP A 186 -23.19 31.90 1.91
CA ASP A 186 -23.03 30.48 2.30
C ASP A 186 -21.84 29.87 1.57
N SER A 187 -20.67 30.02 2.19
CA SER A 187 -19.40 29.52 1.65
C SER A 187 -19.35 27.99 1.58
N VAL A 188 -20.12 27.29 2.41
CA VAL A 188 -20.16 25.82 2.44
C VAL A 188 -21.01 25.30 1.29
N ALA A 189 -22.18 25.89 1.05
CA ALA A 189 -23.01 25.56 -0.10
C ALA A 189 -22.31 25.88 -1.43
N ALA A 190 -21.64 27.03 -1.51
CA ALA A 190 -20.83 27.41 -2.67
C ALA A 190 -19.70 26.39 -2.94
N PHE A 191 -19.01 25.93 -1.90
CA PHE A 191 -17.95 24.93 -2.01
C PHE A 191 -18.47 23.58 -2.53
N ASN A 192 -19.57 23.09 -1.97
CA ASN A 192 -20.18 21.83 -2.40
C ASN A 192 -20.69 21.90 -3.85
N ALA A 193 -21.29 23.03 -4.24
CA ALA A 193 -21.72 23.26 -5.62
C ALA A 193 -20.54 23.33 -6.61
N MET A 194 -19.43 23.97 -6.21
CA MET A 194 -18.19 23.94 -7.00
C MET A 194 -17.63 22.53 -7.14
N TRP A 195 -17.71 21.71 -6.09
CA TRP A 195 -17.26 20.32 -6.15
C TRP A 195 -18.10 19.48 -7.13
N ALA A 196 -19.43 19.57 -7.02
CA ALA A 196 -20.37 18.87 -7.90
C ALA A 196 -20.19 19.26 -9.38
N ALA A 197 -19.98 20.55 -9.67
CA ALA A 197 -19.72 21.02 -11.03
C ALA A 197 -18.42 20.43 -11.64
N ARG A 198 -17.39 20.22 -10.81
CA ARG A 198 -16.15 19.58 -11.26
C ARG A 198 -16.33 18.08 -11.51
N GLU A 199 -17.17 17.40 -10.72
CA GLU A 199 -17.52 16.00 -10.95
C GLU A 199 -18.32 15.82 -12.25
N ALA A 200 -19.29 16.70 -12.53
CA ALA A 200 -20.04 16.69 -13.79
C ALA A 200 -19.11 16.90 -15.00
N LYS A 201 -18.16 17.85 -14.88
CA LYS A 201 -17.14 18.12 -15.90
C LYS A 201 -16.19 16.94 -16.12
N GLN A 202 -15.92 16.12 -15.10
CA GLN A 202 -15.15 14.88 -15.24
C GLN A 202 -15.92 13.79 -15.98
N LYS A 203 -17.24 13.71 -15.77
CA LYS A 203 -18.14 12.74 -16.41
C LYS A 203 -18.48 13.07 -17.87
N GLY A 204 -18.06 14.24 -18.36
CA GLY A 204 -18.41 14.72 -19.70
C GLY A 204 -19.85 15.20 -19.82
N GLU A 205 -20.53 15.40 -18.68
CA GLU A 205 -21.86 15.98 -18.60
C GLU A 205 -21.68 17.51 -18.66
N THR A 206 -21.75 18.09 -19.85
CA THR A 206 -21.82 19.55 -20.00
C THR A 206 -23.15 20.04 -19.44
N THR A 207 -23.10 20.79 -18.34
CA THR A 207 -24.13 21.78 -17.97
C THR A 207 -24.03 23.01 -18.85
#